data_AF-A0A2E8IBT2-F1
#
_entry.id   AF-A0A2E8IBT2-F1
#
_cell.length_a   1.000
_cell.length_b   1.000
_cell.length_c   1.000
_cell.angle_alpha   90.00
_cell.angle_beta   90.00
_cell.angle_gamma   90.00
#
_symmetry.space_group_name_H-M   'P 1'
#
loop_
_entity.id
_entity.type
_entity.pdbx_description
1 polymer ?
#
loop_
_entity_poly.entity_id
_entity_poly.type
_entity_poly.pdbx_seq_one_letter_code
_entity_poly.pdbx_strand_id
1 'polypeptide(L)' 'MKRFLLSLVFLFISLSASAQCAMCRAVLESETDNSMAEGVNNGIIYLAAIPYLLMGGLIWFIYKSRKKAKRTSQD' A
#
# COMPACT_ATOMS: atom_id res chain seq x y z
N MET A 1 26.90 6.56 3.62
CA MET A 1 26.60 6.00 2.28
C MET A 1 26.42 4.48 2.30
N LYS A 2 27.36 3.67 2.80
CA LYS A 2 27.25 2.19 2.85
C LYS A 2 25.99 1.66 3.56
N ARG A 3 25.58 2.27 4.68
CA ARG A 3 24.36 1.92 5.42
C ARG A 3 23.07 2.26 4.66
N PHE A 4 23.05 3.40 3.98
CA PHE A 4 21.92 3.81 3.15
C PHE A 4 21.78 2.88 1.93
N LEU A 5 22.91 2.50 1.33
CA LEU A 5 22.94 1.54 0.23
C LEU A 5 22.41 0.16 0.66
N LEU A 6 22.81 -0.31 1.85
CA LEU A 6 22.31 -1.56 2.43
C LEU A 6 20.80 -1.52 2.69
N SER A 7 20.28 -0.42 3.23
CA SER A 7 18.83 -0.24 3.40
C SER A 7 18.08 -0.20 2.07
N LEU A 8 18.65 0.41 1.04
CA LEU A 8 18.06 0.48 -0.29
C LEU A 8 17.99 -0.92 -0.93
N VAL A 9 19.06 -1.70 -0.84
CA VAL A 9 19.10 -3.09 -1.33
C VAL A 9 18.09 -3.95 -0.58
N PHE A 10 18.00 -3.81 0.73
CA PHE A 10 17.04 -4.56 1.54
C PHE A 10 15.58 -4.25 1.15
N LEU A 11 15.28 -2.97 0.87
CA LEU A 11 13.97 -2.53 0.39
C LEU A 11 13.62 -3.14 -0.98
N PHE A 12 14.56 -3.19 -1.92
CA PHE A 12 14.33 -3.83 -3.23
C PHE A 12 14.09 -5.33 -3.12
N ILE A 13 14.77 -6.01 -2.19
CA ILE A 13 14.53 -7.44 -1.90
C ILE A 13 13.13 -7.63 -1.30
N SER A 14 12.67 -6.75 -0.40
CA SER A 14 11.32 -6.82 0.17
C SER A 14 10.21 -6.56 -0.85
N LEU A 15 10.45 -5.76 -1.90
CA LEU A 15 9.48 -5.54 -2.98
C LEU A 15 9.30 -6.80 -3.86
N SER A 16 10.33 -7.65 -3.95
CA SER A 16 10.29 -8.94 -4.65
C SER A 16 9.71 -10.08 -3.82
N ALA A 17 9.39 -9.83 -2.55
CA ALA A 17 8.66 -10.78 -1.72
C ALA A 17 7.18 -10.76 -2.14
N SER A 18 6.88 -11.43 -3.26
CA SER A 18 5.52 -11.88 -3.55
C SER A 18 5.01 -12.61 -2.31
N ALA A 19 3.91 -12.12 -1.74
CA ALA A 19 3.28 -12.54 -0.49
C ALA A 19 3.83 -13.87 0.04
N GLN A 20 4.58 -13.83 1.16
CA GLN A 20 5.02 -15.02 1.90
C GLN A 20 3.81 -15.68 2.58
N CYS A 21 2.88 -16.17 1.77
CA CYS A 21 1.78 -17.04 2.13
C CYS A 21 1.69 -18.10 1.02
N ALA A 22 2.80 -18.83 0.80
CA ALA A 22 2.86 -19.95 -0.12
C ALA A 22 1.98 -21.15 0.30
N MET A 23 1.36 -21.10 1.49
CA MET A 23 0.28 -22.03 1.85
C MET A 23 -1.10 -21.63 1.29
N CYS A 24 -1.39 -20.34 1.10
CA CYS A 24 -2.71 -19.90 0.61
C CYS A 24 -2.85 -20.06 -0.92
N ARG A 25 -1.73 -20.05 -1.65
CA ARG A 25 -1.73 -20.19 -3.12
C ARG A 25 -2.08 -21.62 -3.57
N ALA A 26 -1.58 -22.63 -2.84
CA ALA A 26 -1.85 -24.03 -3.15
C ALA A 26 -3.32 -24.42 -2.95
N VAL A 27 -4.02 -23.85 -1.96
CA VAL A 27 -5.47 -24.07 -1.79
C VAL A 27 -6.25 -23.41 -2.91
N LEU A 28 -5.95 -22.15 -3.26
CA LEU A 28 -6.67 -21.42 -4.31
C LEU A 28 -6.42 -21.97 -5.73
N GLU A 29 -5.24 -22.52 -6.00
CA GLU A 29 -4.93 -23.20 -7.27
C GLU A 29 -5.46 -24.64 -7.35
N SER A 30 -5.83 -25.25 -6.20
CA SER A 30 -6.44 -26.59 -6.15
C SER A 30 -7.95 -26.58 -6.40
N GLU A 31 -8.60 -25.42 -6.28
CA GLU A 31 -10.01 -25.24 -6.58
C GLU A 31 -10.18 -25.12 -8.10
N THR A 32 -10.99 -26.00 -8.70
CA THR A 32 -11.25 -26.04 -10.14
C THR A 32 -12.06 -24.84 -10.67
N ASP A 33 -12.55 -24.00 -9.75
CA ASP A 33 -13.38 -22.84 -10.05
C ASP A 33 -12.59 -21.52 -9.91
N ASN A 34 -12.33 -20.88 -11.05
CA ASN A 34 -11.60 -19.62 -11.15
C ASN A 34 -12.27 -18.44 -10.41
N SER A 35 -13.54 -18.59 -10.01
CA SER A 35 -14.31 -17.61 -9.26
C SER A 35 -13.68 -17.23 -7.91
N MET A 36 -13.04 -18.19 -7.24
CA MET A 36 -12.34 -17.97 -5.96
C MET A 36 -11.05 -17.18 -6.14
N ALA A 37 -10.30 -17.43 -7.22
CA ALA A 37 -9.10 -16.68 -7.55
C ALA A 37 -9.39 -15.21 -7.88
N GLU A 38 -10.48 -14.93 -8.62
CA GLU A 38 -10.94 -13.56 -8.88
C GLU A 38 -11.37 -12.83 -7.60
N GLY A 39 -12.08 -13.52 -6.70
CA GLY A 39 -12.50 -12.96 -5.41
C GLY A 39 -11.33 -12.49 -4.55
N VAL A 40 -10.25 -13.27 -4.49
CA VAL A 40 -9.03 -12.92 -3.73
C VAL A 40 -8.28 -11.75 -4.36
N ASN A 41 -8.13 -11.71 -5.70
CA ASN A 41 -7.49 -10.60 -6.38
C ASN A 41 -8.22 -9.27 -6.14
N ASN A 42 -9.56 -9.30 -6.23
CA ASN A 42 -10.39 -8.16 -5.90
C ASN A 42 -10.21 -7.75 -4.43
N GLY A 43 -10.20 -8.72 -3.51
CA GLY A 43 -9.95 -8.48 -2.09
C GLY A 43 -8.63 -7.75 -1.79
N ILE A 44 -7.54 -8.13 -2.46
CA ILE A 44 -6.23 -7.46 -2.32
C ILE A 44 -6.32 -6.00 -2.75
N ILE A 45 -6.97 -5.71 -3.88
CA ILE A 45 -7.15 -4.33 -4.39
C ILE A 45 -8.00 -3.52 -3.41
N TYR A 46 -9.10 -4.08 -2.89
CA TYR A 46 -9.95 -3.39 -1.92
C TYR A 46 -9.22 -3.07 -0.61
N LEU A 47 -8.47 -4.03 -0.07
CA LEU A 47 -7.70 -3.82 1.15
C LEU A 47 -6.55 -2.82 0.96
N ALA A 48 -5.92 -2.82 -0.22
CA ALA A 48 -4.87 -1.86 -0.57
C ALA A 48 -5.43 -0.44 -0.79
N ALA A 49 -6.64 -0.30 -1.33
CA ALA A 49 -7.24 1.01 -1.59
C ALA A 49 -7.42 1.86 -0.32
N ILE A 50 -7.76 1.23 0.81
CA ILE A 50 -8.00 1.91 2.09
C ILE A 50 -6.80 2.73 2.56
N PRO A 51 -5.57 2.17 2.75
CA PRO A 51 -4.42 2.95 3.19
C PRO A 51 -4.03 4.06 2.22
N TYR A 52 -4.21 3.88 0.90
CA TYR A 52 -3.95 4.95 -0.09
C TYR A 52 -4.93 6.11 0.04
N LEU A 53 -6.22 5.84 0.21
CA LEU A 53 -7.24 6.88 0.42
C LEU A 53 -7.01 7.65 1.72
N LEU A 54 -6.66 6.93 2.80
CA LEU A 54 -6.35 7.56 4.09
C LEU A 54 -5.12 8.48 4.00
N MET A 55 -4.05 8.05 3.33
CA MET A 55 -2.87 8.88 3.11
C MET A 55 -3.17 10.11 2.25
N GLY A 56 -3.94 9.95 1.17
CA GLY A 56 -4.40 11.08 0.34
C GLY A 56 -5.22 12.09 1.15
N GLY A 57 -6.16 11.61 1.97
CA GLY A 57 -6.97 12.44 2.85
C GLY A 57 -6.13 13.20 3.89
N LEU A 58 -5.16 12.52 4.51
CA LEU A 58 -4.25 13.12 5.48
C LEU A 58 -3.42 14.25 4.86
N ILE A 59 -2.81 14.00 3.69
CA ILE A 59 -2.01 14.99 2.96
C ILE A 59 -2.87 16.20 2.60
N TRP A 60 -4.07 15.98 2.08
CA TRP A 60 -4.99 17.06 1.73
C TRP A 60 -5.41 17.89 2.96
N PHE A 61 -5.71 17.22 4.09
CA PHE A 61 -6.05 17.88 5.34
C PHE A 61 -4.92 18.77 5.84
N ILE A 62 -3.68 18.27 5.85
CA ILE A 62 -2.49 19.04 6.23
C ILE A 62 -2.31 20.24 5.31
N TYR A 63 -2.36 20.05 3.98
CA TYR A 63 -2.23 21.13 3.01
C TYR A 63 -3.27 22.23 3.24
N LYS A 64 -4.55 21.85 3.44
CA LYS A 64 -5.64 22.79 3.73
C LYS A 64 -5.41 23.55 5.03
N SER A 65 -4.97 22.87 6.09
CA SER A 65 -4.67 23.48 7.39
C SER A 65 -3.55 24.52 7.28
N ARG A 66 -2.44 24.18 6.60
CA ARG A 66 -1.31 25.10 6.39
C ARG A 66 -1.67 26.30 5.50
N LYS A 67 -2.53 26.10 4.49
CA LYS A 67 -3.02 27.19 3.63
C LYS A 67 -3.92 28.16 4.41
N LYS A 68 -4.76 27.66 5.33
CA LYS A 68 -5.55 28.52 6.23
C LYS A 68 -4.66 29.31 7.19
N ALA A 69 -3.68 28.65 7.81
CA ALA A 69 -2.75 29.32 8.73
C ALA A 69 -1.96 30.46 8.07
N LYS A 70 -1.49 30.29 6.82
CA LYS A 70 -0.83 31.37 6.08
C LYS A 70 -1.72 32.58 5.79
N ARG A 71 -3.02 32.37 5.57
CA ARG A 71 -3.97 33.47 5.29
C ARG A 71 -4.18 34.34 6.53
N THR A 72 -4.28 33.74 7.72
CA THR A 72 -4.48 34.45 9.00
C THR A 72 -3.27 35.29 9.46
N SER A 73 -2.07 35.06 8.92
CA SER A 73 -0.86 35.84 9.25
C SER A 73 -0.51 36.92 8.21
N GLN A 74 -1.33 37.09 7.16
CA GLN A 74 -1.19 38.15 6.16
C GLN A 74 -2.27 39.23 6.27
N ASP A 75 -3.08 39.19 7.33
CA ASP A 75 -4.02 40.25 7.74
C ASP A 75 -3.42 41.10 8.88
#